data_AF-A0A1Y3BI30-F1
#
_entry.id   AF-A0A1Y3BI30-F1
#
_cell.length_a   1.000
_cell.length_b   1.000
_cell.length_c   1.000
_cell.angle_alpha   90.00
_cell.angle_beta   90.00
_cell.angle_gamma   90.00
#
_symmetry.space_group_name_H-M   'P 1'
#
loop_
_entity.id
_entity.type
_entity.pdbx_description
1 polymer ?
#
loop_
_entity_poly.entity_id
_entity_poly.type
_entity_poly.pdbx_seq_one_letter_code
_entity_poly.pdbx_strand_id
1 'polypeptide(L)' 'DKPVRRYLLCPAALTILQLKKLIANKYSSFDWFHEFKVEIYYSGQLLKDDYTLMEVAYIYTWGAVIVEFFCAFIFD' A
#
# COMPACT_ATOMS: atom_id res chain seq x y z
N ASP A 1 -13.60 0.18 -16.22
CA ASP A 1 -13.09 1.48 -15.75
C ASP A 1 -11.66 1.28 -15.23
N LYS A 2 -10.68 2.11 -15.61
CA LYS A 2 -9.28 1.91 -15.18
C LYS A 2 -9.13 2.42 -13.73
N PRO A 3 -8.48 1.67 -12.81
CA PRO A 3 -8.29 2.14 -11.45
C PRO A 3 -7.47 3.44 -11.41
N VAL A 4 -7.88 4.38 -10.55
CA VAL A 4 -7.19 5.67 -10.36
C VAL A 4 -5.81 5.40 -9.76
N ARG A 5 -4.75 5.65 -10.54
CA ARG A 5 -3.37 5.50 -10.08
C ARG A 5 -2.95 6.73 -9.29
N ARG A 6 -2.33 6.52 -8.13
CA ARG A 6 -1.74 7.58 -7.30
C ARG A 6 -0.28 7.23 -7.05
N TYR A 7 0.59 8.22 -7.19
CA TYR A 7 2.03 8.06 -6.98
C TYR A 7 2.42 8.72 -5.66
N LEU A 8 3.31 8.07 -4.90
CA LEU A 8 3.86 8.58 -3.65
C LEU A 8 5.38 8.46 -3.70
N LEU A 9 6.08 9.58 -3.55
CA LEU A 9 7.51 9.56 -3.25
C LEU A 9 7.69 9.30 -1.75
N CYS A 10 8.37 8.21 -1.42
CA CYS A 10 8.62 7.83 -0.04
C CYS A 10 9.99 7.15 0.12
N PRO A 11 10.60 7.22 1.31
CA PRO A 11 11.88 6.57 1.58
C PRO A 11 11.75 5.05 1.52
N ALA A 12 12.79 4.36 1.04
CA ALA A 12 12.80 2.90 0.88
C ALA A 12 12.67 2.13 2.20
N ALA A 13 13.01 2.76 3.32
CA ALA A 13 12.89 2.21 4.67
C ALA A 13 11.44 2.21 5.20
N LEU A 14 10.50 2.82 4.49
CA LEU A 14 9.10 2.87 4.90
C LEU A 14 8.50 1.46 4.86
N THR A 15 7.74 1.09 5.89
CA THR A 15 7.06 -0.21 5.95
C THR A 15 5.67 -0.16 5.32
N ILE A 16 5.17 -1.32 4.92
CA ILE A 16 3.79 -1.49 4.45
C ILE A 16 2.79 -1.04 5.51
N LEU A 17 3.05 -1.30 6.80
CA LEU A 17 2.23 -0.80 7.90
C LEU A 17 2.14 0.73 7.92
N GLN A 18 3.27 1.42 7.76
CA GLN A 18 3.30 2.88 7.71
C GLN A 18 2.55 3.40 6.48
N LEU A 19 2.67 2.71 5.33
CA LEU A 19 1.95 3.07 4.11
C LEU A 19 0.44 2.90 4.29
N LYS A 20 -0.02 1.80 4.93
CA LYS A 20 -1.42 1.59 5.31
C LYS A 20 -1.93 2.70 6.21
N LYS A 21 -1.17 3.09 7.24
CA LYS A 21 -1.53 4.20 8.14
C LYS A 21 -1.61 5.55 7.41
N LEU A 22 -0.70 5.79 6.46
CA LEU A 22 -0.72 7.00 5.65
C LEU A 22 -1.97 7.06 4.76
N ILE A 23 -2.31 5.94 4.10
CA ILE A 23 -3.54 5.80 3.32
C ILE A 23 -4.75 5.99 4.23
N ALA A 24 -4.79 5.30 5.37
CA ALA A 24 -5.87 5.42 6.33
C ALA A 24 -6.08 6.87 6.78
N ASN A 25 -5.01 7.58 7.15
CA ASN A 25 -5.08 8.99 7.52
C ASN A 25 -5.60 9.88 6.37
N LYS A 26 -5.25 9.56 5.12
CA LYS A 26 -5.73 10.29 3.93
C LYS A 26 -7.24 10.16 3.73
N TYR A 27 -7.83 9.05 4.15
CA TYR A 27 -9.26 8.75 4.01
C TYR A 27 -10.04 8.82 5.33
N SER A 28 -9.37 9.14 6.45
CA SER A 28 -9.96 9.25 7.79
C SER A 28 -11.06 10.30 7.91
N SER A 29 -11.20 11.21 6.94
CA SER A 29 -12.33 12.16 6.90
C SER A 29 -13.65 11.52 6.47
N PHE A 30 -13.64 10.26 6.03
CA PHE A 30 -14.86 9.49 5.77
C PHE A 30 -15.30 8.77 7.05
N ASP A 31 -16.52 9.05 7.51
CA ASP A 31 -17.09 8.53 8.76
C ASP A 31 -17.12 6.98 8.81
N TRP A 32 -17.36 6.34 7.67
CA TRP A 32 -17.35 4.87 7.49
C TRP A 32 -15.93 4.26 7.55
N PHE A 33 -14.87 5.06 7.53
CA PHE A 33 -13.50 4.54 7.41
C PHE A 33 -13.08 3.66 8.58
N HIS A 34 -13.70 3.80 9.74
CA HIS A 34 -13.45 2.95 10.91
C HIS A 34 -13.80 1.47 10.68
N GLU A 35 -14.66 1.17 9.70
CA GLU A 35 -15.07 -0.19 9.34
C GLU A 35 -14.23 -0.78 8.19
N PHE A 36 -13.29 -0.01 7.65
CA PHE A 36 -12.45 -0.45 6.54
C PHE A 36 -11.03 -0.79 6.99
N LYS A 37 -10.57 -1.96 6.56
CA LYS A 37 -9.16 -2.34 6.64
C LYS A 37 -8.47 -2.08 5.31
N VAL A 38 -7.32 -1.39 5.37
CA VAL A 38 -6.46 -1.15 4.20
C VAL A 38 -5.53 -2.34 4.00
N GLU A 39 -5.66 -3.00 2.86
CA GLU A 39 -4.78 -4.08 2.45
C GLU A 39 -4.02 -3.72 1.18
N ILE A 40 -2.73 -4.04 1.17
CA ILE A 40 -1.81 -3.69 0.08
C ILE A 40 -1.35 -4.96 -0.59
N TYR A 41 -1.60 -5.04 -1.89
CA TYR A 41 -1.28 -6.18 -2.73
C TYR A 41 -0.20 -5.81 -3.73
N TYR A 42 0.72 -6.74 -3.96
CA TYR A 42 1.69 -6.68 -5.04
C TYR A 42 1.74 -8.02 -5.76
N SER A 43 1.67 -8.01 -7.10
CA SER A 43 1.67 -9.22 -7.93
C SER A 43 0.62 -10.27 -7.49
N GLY A 44 -0.55 -9.83 -7.01
CA GLY A 44 -1.63 -10.71 -6.53
C GLY A 44 -1.44 -11.28 -5.12
N GLN A 45 -0.38 -10.89 -4.41
CA GLN A 45 -0.09 -11.34 -3.05
C GLN A 45 -0.28 -10.21 -2.04
N LEU A 46 -0.85 -10.52 -0.87
CA LEU A 46 -0.96 -9.59 0.24
C LEU A 46 0.43 -9.36 0.85
N LEU A 47 0.84 -8.11 0.92
CA LEU A 47 2.10 -7.73 1.56
C LEU A 47 1.94 -7.68 3.08
N LYS A 48 2.92 -8.25 3.79
CA LYS A 48 2.99 -8.21 5.25
C LYS A 48 3.34 -6.81 5.74
N ASP A 49 2.78 -6.46 6.89
CA ASP A 49 2.95 -5.15 7.54
C ASP A 49 4.41 -4.83 7.90
N ASP A 50 5.20 -5.86 8.24
CA ASP A 50 6.61 -5.72 8.62
C ASP A 50 7.55 -5.51 7.44
N TYR A 51 7.10 -5.73 6.20
CA TYR A 51 7.95 -5.55 5.04
C TYR A 51 8.22 -4.08 4.78
N THR A 52 9.49 -3.77 4.57
CA THR A 52 9.93 -2.48 4.04
C THR A 52 9.74 -2.45 2.52
N LEU A 53 9.58 -1.26 1.95
CA LEU A 53 9.54 -1.09 0.49
C LEU A 53 10.81 -1.63 -0.18
N MET A 54 11.95 -1.53 0.48
CA MET A 54 13.21 -2.11 0.04
C MET A 54 13.18 -3.65 0.02
N GLU A 55 12.66 -4.31 1.05
CA GLU A 55 12.54 -5.78 1.06
C GLU A 55 11.55 -6.24 0.00
N VAL A 56 10.43 -5.55 -0.18
CA VAL A 56 9.49 -5.83 -1.27
C VAL A 56 10.20 -5.67 -2.62
N ALA A 57 11.00 -4.62 -2.78
CA ALA A 57 11.81 -4.43 -3.99
C ALA A 57 12.75 -5.61 -4.26
N TYR A 58 13.39 -6.09 -3.21
CA TYR A 58 14.35 -7.18 -3.30
C TYR A 58 13.68 -8.52 -3.60
N ILE A 59 12.61 -8.86 -2.88
CA ILE A 59 11.87 -10.12 -3.00
C ILE A 59 11.30 -10.28 -4.40
N TYR A 60 10.76 -9.20 -4.98
CA TYR A 60 10.13 -9.24 -6.28
C TYR A 60 11.05 -8.79 -7.42
N THR A 61 12.37 -8.71 -7.19
CA THR A 61 13.38 -8.36 -8.21
C THR A 61 13.03 -7.09 -8.99
N TRP A 62 12.74 -6.01 -8.26
CA TRP A 62 12.29 -4.75 -8.85
C TRP A 62 13.36 -4.15 -9.76
N GLY A 63 13.05 -3.98 -11.05
CA GLY A 63 13.76 -3.00 -11.87
C GLY A 63 13.48 -1.59 -11.36
N ALA A 64 14.41 -0.64 -11.49
CA ALA A 64 14.32 0.72 -10.97
C ALA A 64 13.23 1.60 -11.64
N VAL A 65 11.98 1.13 -11.62
CA VAL A 65 10.81 1.72 -12.28
C VAL A 65 9.70 1.89 -11.26
N ILE A 66 8.79 2.81 -11.57
CA ILE A 66 7.64 3.19 -10.74
C ILE A 66 6.92 1.94 -10.21
N VAL A 67 6.66 2.01 -8.91
CA VAL A 67 6.07 0.96 -8.13
C VAL A 67 4.55 1.05 -8.17
N GLU A 68 3.89 0.01 -8.69
CA GLU A 68 2.42 -0.08 -8.67
C GLU A 68 1.97 -1.04 -7.57
N PHE A 69 1.37 -0.48 -6.51
CA PHE A 69 0.67 -1.24 -5.49
C PHE A 69 -0.83 -1.16 -5.70
N PHE A 70 -1.52 -2.27 -5.47
CA PHE A 70 -2.97 -2.29 -5.42
C PHE A 70 -3.44 -2.17 -3.97
N CYS A 71 -4.23 -1.13 -3.70
CA CYS A 71 -4.85 -0.90 -2.40
C CYS A 71 -6.31 -1.37 -2.46
N ALA A 72 -6.67 -2.32 -1.61
CA ALA A 72 -8.05 -2.76 -1.42
C ALA A 72 -8.57 -2.29 -0.06
N PHE A 73 -9.81 -1.78 -0.04
CA PHE A 73 -10.54 -1.51 1.20
C PHE A 73 -11.48 -2.68 1.43
N ILE A 74 -11.22 -3.44 2.48
CA ILE A 74 -12.05 -4.58 2.88
C ILE A 74 -12.93 -4.14 4.03
N PHE A 75 -14.23 -4.43 3.92
CA PHE A 75 -15.21 -4.29 4.99
C PHE A 75 -15.22 -5.60 5.79
N ASP A 76 -15.09 -5.52 7.11
CA ASP A 76 -15.19 -6.70 7.99
C ASP A 76 -16.65 -7.18 8.13
#